data_AF-A0A6I2SS67-F1
#
_entry.id   AF-A0A6I2SS67-F1
#
_cell.length_a   1.000
_cell.length_b   1.000
_cell.length_c   1.000
_cell.angle_alpha   90.00
_cell.angle_beta   90.00
_cell.angle_gamma   90.00
#
_symmetry.space_group_name_H-M   'P 1'
#
loop_
_entity.id
_entity.type
_entity.pdbx_description
1 polymer ?
#
loop_
_entity_poly.entity_id
_entity_poly.type
_entity_poly.pdbx_seq_one_letter_code
_entity_poly.pdbx_strand_id
1 'polypeptide(L)'
;MHCRRWLLSLICLVMLVFPALAAADTHEELVARYIELSGLSEALASVPGTFDALANQKSLTSKNSEAEQKVYRMMKESFDVRQAEEDLSAFLLVSTDEPYLREMLRWLESPLARKITREETNASGAESRAEMLRYLADLQDNPPSQQRIELIQGVEQATHMAELTADILIEVMMGMLEATNAALPADRQGVPEDAYREIDGLRTTIESGLREQMVLESYYTYRNITDAELAAYIGFYETDLGQTEIEKTGEALTYTLKNWFDSFVERVIALAQAEAQKRKMQQSAF
;
A
#
# COMPACT_ATOMS: atom_id res chain seq x y z
N MET A 1 47.60 -9.77 -59.90
CA MET A 1 46.98 -9.09 -58.72
C MET A 1 45.61 -9.69 -58.33
N HIS A 2 45.48 -11.02 -58.21
CA HIS A 2 44.20 -11.66 -57.86
C HIS A 2 44.23 -12.52 -56.57
N CYS A 3 45.40 -12.63 -55.92
CA CYS A 3 45.57 -13.44 -54.71
C CYS A 3 45.29 -12.68 -53.39
N ARG A 4 45.02 -11.36 -53.44
CA ARG A 4 44.88 -10.50 -52.24
C ARG A 4 43.44 -10.08 -51.90
N ARG A 5 42.43 -10.58 -52.64
CA ARG A 5 41.01 -10.27 -52.39
C ARG A 5 40.26 -11.39 -51.64
N TRP A 6 40.79 -12.61 -51.65
CA TRP A 6 40.17 -13.76 -50.98
C TRP A 6 40.51 -13.86 -49.49
N LEU A 7 41.64 -13.30 -49.05
CA LEU A 7 42.05 -13.27 -47.63
C LEU A 7 41.25 -12.28 -46.77
N LEU A 8 40.57 -11.30 -47.37
CA LEU A 8 39.74 -10.32 -46.65
C LEU A 8 38.27 -10.77 -46.52
N SER A 9 37.81 -11.75 -47.31
CA SER A 9 36.44 -12.27 -47.18
C SER A 9 36.31 -13.38 -46.12
N LEU A 10 37.42 -13.95 -45.64
CA LEU A 10 37.39 -14.97 -44.58
C LEU A 10 37.48 -14.38 -43.16
N ILE A 11 37.78 -13.08 -43.00
CA ILE A 11 37.98 -12.43 -41.70
C ILE A 11 36.68 -11.75 -41.19
N CYS A 12 35.71 -11.47 -42.07
CA CYS A 12 34.43 -10.86 -41.67
C CYS A 12 33.33 -11.84 -41.22
N LEU A 13 33.56 -13.16 -41.25
CA LEU A 13 32.53 -14.17 -40.93
C LEU A 13 32.68 -14.82 -39.53
N VAL A 14 33.53 -14.29 -38.64
CA VAL A 14 33.81 -14.93 -37.34
C VAL A 14 33.45 -14.03 -36.14
N MET A 15 32.89 -12.84 -36.34
CA MET A 15 32.86 -11.83 -35.27
C MET A 15 31.49 -11.28 -34.83
N LEU A 16 30.36 -12.00 -34.96
CA LEU A 16 29.09 -11.51 -34.37
C LEU A 16 28.04 -12.60 -34.11
N VAL A 17 28.45 -13.70 -33.49
CA VAL A 17 27.51 -14.57 -32.75
C VAL A 17 28.05 -14.76 -31.35
N PHE A 18 28.18 -13.66 -30.61
CA PHE A 18 27.98 -13.76 -29.16
C PHE A 18 26.46 -13.82 -28.99
N PRO A 19 25.85 -14.94 -28.60
CA PRO A 19 24.55 -14.81 -27.96
C PRO A 19 24.76 -13.80 -26.85
N ALA A 20 23.98 -12.72 -26.84
CA ALA A 20 23.84 -11.93 -25.65
C ALA A 20 23.44 -12.94 -24.56
N LEU A 21 24.38 -13.33 -23.71
CA LEU A 21 24.03 -13.85 -22.41
C LEU A 21 23.23 -12.71 -21.81
N ALA A 22 21.90 -12.84 -21.82
CA ALA A 22 21.06 -12.05 -20.96
C ALA A 22 21.67 -12.25 -19.57
N ALA A 23 22.28 -11.20 -19.03
CA ALA A 23 22.75 -11.22 -17.66
C ALA A 23 21.53 -11.60 -16.83
N ALA A 24 21.68 -12.59 -15.95
CA ALA A 24 20.60 -12.89 -15.03
C ALA A 24 20.31 -11.62 -14.22
N ASP A 25 19.04 -11.20 -14.19
CA ASP A 25 18.61 -10.05 -13.39
C ASP A 25 19.19 -10.18 -11.97
N THR A 26 19.80 -9.10 -11.49
CA THR A 26 20.29 -8.98 -10.11
C THR A 26 19.12 -9.00 -9.14
N HIS A 27 19.38 -9.31 -7.86
CA HIS A 27 18.35 -9.29 -6.83
C HIS A 27 17.65 -7.91 -6.74
N GLU A 28 18.40 -6.82 -6.88
CA GLU A 28 17.86 -5.44 -6.92
C GLU A 28 16.91 -5.23 -8.11
N GLU A 29 17.28 -5.69 -9.30
CA GLU A 29 16.41 -5.61 -10.48
C GLU A 29 15.14 -6.45 -10.30
N LEU A 30 15.22 -7.63 -9.66
CA LEU A 30 14.05 -8.45 -9.39
C LEU A 30 13.08 -7.77 -8.40
N VAL A 31 13.59 -7.16 -7.33
CA VAL A 31 12.76 -6.41 -6.36
C VAL A 31 12.11 -5.21 -7.03
N ALA A 32 12.85 -4.43 -7.83
CA ALA A 32 12.30 -3.28 -8.54
C ALA A 32 11.15 -3.69 -9.47
N ARG A 33 11.34 -4.78 -10.24
CA ARG A 33 10.31 -5.34 -11.13
C ARG A 33 9.11 -5.87 -10.35
N TYR A 34 9.33 -6.49 -9.19
CA TYR A 34 8.26 -6.98 -8.33
C TYR A 34 7.39 -5.82 -7.84
N ILE A 35 7.99 -4.74 -7.32
CA ILE A 35 7.27 -3.54 -6.86
C ILE A 35 6.44 -2.93 -7.99
N GLU A 36 7.00 -2.84 -9.20
CA GLU A 36 6.31 -2.31 -10.38
C GLU A 36 5.12 -3.19 -10.80
N LEU A 37 5.31 -4.52 -10.87
CA LEU A 37 4.28 -5.42 -11.39
C LEU A 37 3.19 -5.79 -10.37
N SER A 38 3.47 -5.67 -9.07
CA SER A 38 2.50 -5.94 -7.99
C SER A 38 1.54 -4.78 -7.74
N GLY A 39 1.83 -3.58 -8.25
CA GLY A 39 1.03 -2.37 -8.00
C GLY A 39 1.36 -1.66 -6.68
N LEU A 40 2.45 -2.04 -6.01
CA LEU A 40 2.84 -1.45 -4.72
C LEU A 40 3.28 0.01 -4.83
N SER A 41 3.90 0.40 -5.94
CA SER A 41 4.23 1.80 -6.20
C SER A 41 2.96 2.66 -6.26
N GLU A 42 1.93 2.21 -6.97
CA GLU A 42 0.65 2.90 -7.05
C GLU A 42 -0.10 2.91 -5.71
N ALA A 43 -0.02 1.82 -4.94
CA ALA A 43 -0.58 1.77 -3.60
C ALA A 43 0.04 2.85 -2.70
N LEU A 44 1.38 2.97 -2.67
CA LEU A 44 2.07 4.03 -1.91
C LEU A 44 1.76 5.43 -2.43
N ALA A 45 1.70 5.60 -3.75
CA ALA A 45 1.37 6.88 -4.37
C ALA A 45 -0.07 7.35 -4.07
N SER A 46 -0.98 6.42 -3.72
CA SER A 46 -2.36 6.73 -3.37
C SER A 46 -2.55 7.25 -1.94
N VAL A 47 -1.62 6.95 -1.02
CA VAL A 47 -1.72 7.26 0.42
C VAL A 47 -2.02 8.74 0.71
N PRO A 48 -1.34 9.74 0.09
CA PRO A 48 -1.66 11.14 0.29
C PRO A 48 -3.10 11.51 -0.06
N GLY A 49 -3.67 10.89 -1.11
CA GLY A 49 -5.05 11.11 -1.54
C GLY A 49 -6.06 10.54 -0.55
N THR A 50 -5.73 9.43 0.13
CA THR A 50 -6.53 8.88 1.22
C THR A 50 -6.67 9.86 2.38
N PHE A 51 -5.61 10.58 2.74
CA PHE A 51 -5.70 11.62 3.77
C PHE A 51 -6.58 12.80 3.35
N ASP A 52 -6.56 13.21 2.07
CA ASP A 52 -7.49 14.22 1.56
C ASP A 52 -8.95 13.75 1.68
N ALA A 53 -9.22 12.49 1.32
CA ALA A 53 -10.56 11.91 1.40
C ALA A 53 -11.07 11.87 2.86
N LEU A 54 -10.23 11.45 3.80
CA LEU A 54 -10.57 11.41 5.23
C LEU A 54 -10.81 12.82 5.80
N ALA A 55 -9.95 13.79 5.46
CA ALA A 55 -10.12 15.18 5.89
C ALA A 55 -11.46 15.76 5.41
N ASN A 56 -11.80 15.52 4.15
CA ASN A 56 -13.06 15.98 3.57
C ASN A 56 -14.27 15.30 4.19
N GLN A 57 -14.23 13.98 4.40
CA GLN A 57 -15.32 13.24 5.04
C GLN A 57 -15.58 13.72 6.48
N LYS A 58 -14.53 13.86 7.29
CA LYS A 58 -14.65 14.30 8.69
C LYS A 58 -15.13 15.74 8.81
N SER A 59 -14.76 16.62 7.86
CA SER A 59 -15.27 18.00 7.82
C SER A 59 -16.79 18.09 7.74
N LEU A 60 -17.45 17.09 7.16
CA LEU A 60 -18.90 17.03 7.03
C LEU A 60 -19.59 16.48 8.28
N THR A 61 -18.86 15.78 9.15
CA THR A 61 -19.44 15.03 10.28
C THR A 61 -18.99 15.50 11.67
N SER A 62 -17.87 16.24 11.78
CA SER A 62 -17.27 16.65 13.08
C SER A 62 -17.52 18.12 13.41
N LYS A 63 -17.74 18.41 14.71
CA LYS A 63 -17.81 19.78 15.25
C LYS A 63 -16.43 20.45 15.41
N ASN A 64 -15.35 19.67 15.37
CA ASN A 64 -13.95 20.13 15.50
C ASN A 64 -13.17 20.02 14.18
N SER A 65 -13.84 20.30 13.06
CA SER A 65 -13.31 20.06 11.71
C SER A 65 -11.96 20.73 11.41
N GLU A 66 -11.66 21.88 12.02
CA GLU A 66 -10.43 22.65 11.72
C GLU A 66 -9.16 21.98 12.29
N ALA A 67 -9.21 21.50 13.54
CA ALA A 67 -8.08 20.83 14.17
C ALA A 67 -7.79 19.47 13.50
N GLU A 68 -8.84 18.71 13.17
CA GLU A 68 -8.74 17.44 12.46
C GLU A 68 -8.17 17.64 11.04
N GLN A 69 -8.65 18.63 10.29
CA GLN A 69 -8.10 18.98 8.98
C GLN A 69 -6.61 19.36 9.04
N LYS A 70 -6.19 20.05 10.11
CA LYS A 70 -4.77 20.38 10.30
C LYS A 70 -3.93 19.11 10.47
N VAL A 71 -4.42 18.11 11.23
CA VAL A 71 -3.71 16.84 11.42
C VAL A 71 -3.58 16.09 10.10
N TYR A 72 -4.67 15.88 9.37
CA TYR A 72 -4.62 15.19 8.07
C TYR A 72 -3.72 15.91 7.05
N ARG A 73 -3.72 17.24 7.05
CA ARG A 73 -2.81 18.03 6.21
C ARG A 73 -1.35 17.79 6.57
N MET A 74 -1.01 17.80 7.86
CA MET A 74 0.36 17.54 8.30
C MET A 74 0.80 16.10 7.96
N MET A 75 -0.09 15.10 8.09
CA MET A 75 0.20 13.73 7.67
C MET A 75 0.46 13.65 6.15
N LYS A 76 -0.39 14.28 5.35
CA LYS A 76 -0.18 14.36 3.90
C LYS A 76 1.14 15.03 3.55
N GLU A 77 1.45 16.17 4.15
CA GLU A 77 2.67 16.94 3.89
C GLU A 77 3.94 16.21 4.37
N SER A 78 3.83 15.30 5.34
CA SER A 78 4.96 14.51 5.83
C SER A 78 5.22 13.24 5.01
N PHE A 79 4.26 12.77 4.21
CA PHE A 79 4.41 11.56 3.41
C PHE A 79 5.22 11.83 2.13
N ASP A 80 6.46 11.37 2.11
CA ASP A 80 7.31 11.37 0.91
C ASP A 80 7.22 10.00 0.21
N VAL A 81 6.51 9.97 -0.92
CA VAL A 81 6.30 8.74 -1.70
C VAL A 81 7.63 8.11 -2.12
N ARG A 82 8.66 8.89 -2.44
CA ARG A 82 9.96 8.35 -2.87
C ARG A 82 10.68 7.68 -1.70
N GLN A 83 10.65 8.31 -0.52
CA GLN A 83 11.22 7.69 0.68
C GLN A 83 10.46 6.40 1.04
N ALA A 84 9.13 6.40 0.89
CA ALA A 84 8.32 5.21 1.14
C ALA A 84 8.68 4.04 0.19
N GLU A 85 8.90 4.34 -1.09
CA GLU A 85 9.36 3.35 -2.08
C GLU A 85 10.77 2.84 -1.79
N GLU A 86 11.69 3.71 -1.35
CA GLU A 86 13.03 3.33 -0.92
C GLU A 86 13.00 2.39 0.30
N ASP A 87 12.19 2.72 1.30
CA ASP A 87 12.01 1.90 2.51
C ASP A 87 11.39 0.54 2.18
N LEU A 88 10.38 0.51 1.29
CA LEU A 88 9.74 -0.71 0.81
C LEU A 88 10.76 -1.61 0.09
N SER A 89 11.54 -1.03 -0.83
CA SER A 89 12.57 -1.73 -1.60
C SER A 89 13.67 -2.27 -0.68
N ALA A 90 14.15 -1.46 0.27
CA ALA A 90 15.15 -1.89 1.25
C ALA A 90 14.66 -3.07 2.10
N PHE A 91 13.38 -3.07 2.50
CA PHE A 91 12.79 -4.18 3.23
C PHE A 91 12.74 -5.46 2.38
N LEU A 92 12.24 -5.37 1.15
CA LEU A 92 12.09 -6.51 0.24
C LEU A 92 13.45 -7.12 -0.15
N LEU A 93 14.49 -6.30 -0.33
CA LEU A 93 15.85 -6.76 -0.59
C LEU A 93 16.41 -7.67 0.51
N VAL A 94 15.95 -7.48 1.75
CA VAL A 94 16.40 -8.27 2.90
C VAL A 94 15.48 -9.45 3.18
N SER A 95 14.18 -9.30 2.94
CA SER A 95 13.15 -10.27 3.32
C SER A 95 12.80 -11.28 2.23
N THR A 96 13.26 -11.08 1.00
CA THR A 96 13.02 -11.97 -0.14
C THR A 96 14.31 -12.53 -0.73
N ASP A 97 14.19 -13.58 -1.54
CA ASP A 97 15.31 -14.16 -2.29
C ASP A 97 15.01 -14.28 -3.79
N GLU A 98 16.05 -14.47 -4.61
CA GLU A 98 15.88 -14.54 -6.06
C GLU A 98 14.96 -15.68 -6.53
N PRO A 99 15.05 -16.93 -6.00
CA PRO A 99 14.12 -17.99 -6.37
C PRO A 99 12.66 -17.61 -6.17
N TYR A 100 12.30 -17.06 -5.00
CA TYR A 100 10.97 -16.58 -4.69
C TYR A 100 10.53 -15.49 -5.69
N LEU A 101 11.34 -14.43 -5.87
CA LEU A 101 10.99 -13.32 -6.76
C LEU A 101 10.83 -13.79 -8.21
N ARG A 102 11.65 -14.72 -8.69
CA ARG A 102 11.52 -15.25 -10.06
C ARG A 102 10.27 -16.10 -10.23
N GLU A 103 9.77 -16.75 -9.19
CA GLU A 103 8.49 -17.46 -9.24
C GLU A 103 7.32 -16.47 -9.18
N MET A 104 7.42 -15.47 -8.31
CA MET A 104 6.42 -14.42 -8.17
C MET A 104 6.25 -13.60 -9.44
N LEU A 105 7.37 -13.19 -10.05
CA LEU A 105 7.37 -12.47 -11.32
C LEU A 105 6.74 -13.28 -12.45
N ARG A 106 6.93 -14.61 -12.50
CA ARG A 106 6.26 -15.46 -13.49
C ARG A 106 4.73 -15.41 -13.37
N TRP A 107 4.22 -15.34 -12.14
CA TRP A 107 2.78 -15.12 -11.92
C TRP A 107 2.35 -13.71 -12.31
N LEU A 108 3.06 -12.68 -11.83
CA LEU A 108 2.72 -11.27 -12.07
C LEU A 108 2.79 -10.90 -13.56
N GLU A 109 3.65 -11.54 -14.34
CA GLU A 109 3.73 -11.39 -15.79
C GLU A 109 2.59 -12.09 -16.54
N SER A 110 1.83 -12.96 -15.89
CA SER A 110 0.73 -13.67 -16.53
C SER A 110 -0.35 -12.69 -17.03
N PRO A 111 -1.05 -13.02 -18.13
CA PRO A 111 -2.13 -12.17 -18.63
C PRO A 111 -3.21 -11.89 -17.58
N LEU A 112 -3.48 -12.85 -16.69
CA LEU A 112 -4.46 -12.72 -15.62
C LEU A 112 -4.00 -11.73 -14.55
N ALA A 113 -2.81 -11.91 -13.99
CA ALA A 113 -2.29 -11.02 -12.95
C ALA A 113 -2.19 -9.57 -13.46
N ARG A 114 -1.60 -9.37 -14.64
CA ARG A 114 -1.55 -8.03 -15.28
C ARG A 114 -2.92 -7.42 -15.54
N LYS A 115 -3.95 -8.26 -15.80
CA LYS A 115 -5.32 -7.79 -15.95
C LYS A 115 -5.86 -7.28 -14.62
N ILE A 116 -5.67 -8.07 -13.57
CA ILE A 116 -6.17 -7.77 -12.23
C ILE A 116 -5.49 -6.53 -11.65
N THR A 117 -4.15 -6.49 -11.63
CA THR A 117 -3.39 -5.33 -11.13
C THR A 117 -3.84 -4.05 -11.82
N ARG A 118 -4.07 -4.07 -13.14
CA ARG A 118 -4.59 -2.90 -13.86
C ARG A 118 -5.98 -2.48 -13.38
N GLU A 119 -6.89 -3.42 -13.13
CA GLU A 119 -8.22 -3.07 -12.61
C GLU A 119 -8.14 -2.54 -11.16
N GLU A 120 -7.25 -3.08 -10.32
CA GLU A 120 -6.99 -2.62 -8.94
C GLU A 120 -6.40 -1.21 -8.90
N THR A 121 -5.37 -0.95 -9.73
CA THR A 121 -4.79 0.39 -9.90
C THR A 121 -5.83 1.38 -10.42
N ASN A 122 -6.62 1.00 -11.43
CA ASN A 122 -7.67 1.86 -11.95
C ASN A 122 -8.72 2.16 -10.88
N ALA A 123 -9.15 1.17 -10.10
CA ALA A 123 -10.15 1.35 -9.06
C ALA A 123 -9.70 2.28 -7.93
N SER A 124 -8.39 2.32 -7.66
CA SER A 124 -7.77 3.16 -6.63
C SER A 124 -7.51 4.61 -7.08
N GLY A 125 -7.75 4.93 -8.36
CA GLY A 125 -7.54 6.27 -8.91
C GLY A 125 -8.51 7.34 -8.37
N ALA A 126 -8.08 8.61 -8.41
CA ALA A 126 -8.87 9.73 -7.88
C ALA A 126 -10.24 9.92 -8.55
N GLU A 127 -10.37 9.59 -9.84
CA GLU A 127 -11.63 9.71 -10.60
C GLU A 127 -12.61 8.55 -10.31
N SER A 128 -12.11 7.45 -9.74
CA SER A 128 -12.83 6.19 -9.61
C SER A 128 -13.91 6.21 -8.52
N ARG A 129 -13.81 7.10 -7.53
CA ARG A 129 -14.80 7.19 -6.43
C ARG A 129 -16.21 7.46 -6.95
N ALA A 130 -16.36 8.38 -7.90
CA ALA A 130 -17.68 8.74 -8.44
C ALA A 130 -18.26 7.61 -9.32
N GLU A 131 -17.41 6.93 -10.08
CA GLU A 131 -17.80 5.79 -10.92
C GLU A 131 -18.19 4.59 -10.07
N MET A 132 -17.43 4.31 -9.02
CA MET A 132 -17.72 3.27 -8.03
C MET A 132 -19.09 3.50 -7.40
N LEU A 133 -19.38 4.71 -6.89
CA LEU A 133 -20.68 5.01 -6.29
C LEU A 133 -21.84 4.81 -7.28
N ARG A 134 -21.65 5.18 -8.55
CA ARG A 134 -22.65 4.94 -9.61
C ARG A 134 -22.86 3.46 -9.87
N TYR A 135 -21.77 2.70 -9.95
CA TYR A 135 -21.82 1.25 -10.15
C TYR A 135 -22.52 0.54 -8.98
N LEU A 136 -22.20 0.90 -7.74
CA LEU A 136 -22.83 0.33 -6.55
C LEU A 136 -24.33 0.66 -6.45
N ALA A 137 -24.76 1.83 -6.96
CA ALA A 137 -26.18 2.14 -7.06
C ALA A 137 -26.87 1.23 -8.09
N ASP A 138 -26.24 0.96 -9.24
CA ASP A 138 -26.78 0.06 -10.27
C ASP A 138 -26.89 -1.40 -9.78
N LEU A 139 -25.99 -1.84 -8.89
CA LEU A 139 -26.08 -3.18 -8.27
C LEU A 139 -27.37 -3.38 -7.45
N GLN A 140 -28.01 -2.32 -6.98
CA GLN A 140 -29.28 -2.44 -6.25
C GLN A 140 -30.42 -2.86 -7.20
N ASP A 141 -30.40 -2.35 -8.43
CA ASP A 141 -31.37 -2.69 -9.47
C ASP A 141 -30.98 -3.97 -10.23
N ASN A 142 -29.68 -4.26 -10.31
CA ASN A 142 -29.09 -5.40 -10.99
C ASN A 142 -28.18 -6.19 -10.04
N PRO A 143 -28.75 -6.97 -9.09
CA PRO A 143 -27.96 -7.68 -8.11
C PRO A 143 -27.01 -8.70 -8.77
N PRO A 144 -25.78 -8.86 -8.26
CA PRO A 144 -24.85 -9.87 -8.75
C PRO A 144 -25.43 -11.29 -8.63
N SER A 145 -24.93 -12.20 -9.46
CA SER A 145 -25.24 -13.63 -9.31
C SER A 145 -24.70 -14.16 -7.98
N GLN A 146 -25.32 -15.21 -7.44
CA GLN A 146 -24.84 -15.86 -6.22
C GLN A 146 -23.37 -16.30 -6.33
N GLN A 147 -22.97 -16.81 -7.49
CA GLN A 147 -21.58 -17.18 -7.78
C GLN A 147 -20.64 -15.96 -7.69
N ARG A 148 -21.04 -14.80 -8.23
CA ARG A 148 -20.23 -13.59 -8.13
C ARG A 148 -20.08 -13.12 -6.68
N ILE A 149 -21.15 -13.22 -5.88
CA ILE A 149 -21.11 -12.86 -4.45
C ILE A 149 -20.08 -13.74 -3.72
N GLU A 150 -20.14 -15.05 -3.93
CA GLU A 150 -19.21 -16.01 -3.31
C GLU A 150 -17.77 -15.76 -3.72
N LEU A 151 -17.51 -15.49 -5.01
CA LEU A 151 -16.16 -15.18 -5.48
C LEU A 151 -15.62 -13.88 -4.89
N ILE A 152 -16.42 -12.81 -4.82
CA ILE A 152 -15.99 -11.54 -4.24
C ILE A 152 -15.68 -11.68 -2.75
N GLN A 153 -16.50 -12.43 -2.01
CA GLN A 153 -16.20 -12.77 -0.61
C GLN A 153 -14.95 -13.64 -0.50
N GLY A 154 -14.74 -14.56 -1.45
CA GLY A 154 -13.58 -15.44 -1.53
C GLY A 154 -12.27 -14.69 -1.75
N VAL A 155 -12.27 -13.58 -2.50
CA VAL A 155 -11.07 -12.73 -2.64
C VAL A 155 -10.60 -12.26 -1.27
N GLU A 156 -11.49 -11.63 -0.50
CA GLU A 156 -11.13 -11.10 0.83
C GLU A 156 -10.72 -12.22 1.82
N GLN A 157 -11.35 -13.38 1.73
CA GLN A 157 -10.96 -14.54 2.53
C GLN A 157 -9.58 -15.09 2.17
N ALA A 158 -9.19 -15.02 0.90
CA ALA A 158 -7.90 -15.52 0.45
C ALA A 158 -6.77 -14.52 0.72
N THR A 159 -7.06 -13.21 0.67
CA THR A 159 -6.06 -12.15 0.76
C THR A 159 -5.89 -11.52 2.14
N HIS A 160 -6.87 -11.66 3.04
CA HIS A 160 -6.83 -11.12 4.41
C HIS A 160 -6.56 -9.59 4.47
N MET A 161 -6.92 -8.84 3.44
CA MET A 161 -6.55 -7.42 3.33
C MET A 161 -7.23 -6.55 4.40
N ALA A 162 -8.44 -6.90 4.85
CA ALA A 162 -9.10 -6.16 5.93
C ALA A 162 -8.36 -6.31 7.26
N GLU A 163 -7.79 -7.48 7.53
CA GLU A 163 -7.03 -7.75 8.76
C GLU A 163 -5.71 -6.95 8.75
N LEU A 164 -4.95 -7.03 7.67
CA LEU A 164 -3.73 -6.23 7.48
C LEU A 164 -4.01 -4.72 7.62
N THR A 165 -5.09 -4.24 7.01
CA THR A 165 -5.46 -2.82 7.10
C THR A 165 -5.91 -2.44 8.51
N ALA A 166 -6.61 -3.32 9.22
CA ALA A 166 -6.99 -3.10 10.61
C ALA A 166 -5.76 -2.98 11.52
N ASP A 167 -4.76 -3.86 11.34
CA ASP A 167 -3.49 -3.82 12.06
C ASP A 167 -2.79 -2.48 11.89
N ILE A 168 -2.63 -2.03 10.63
CA ILE A 168 -2.01 -0.75 10.31
C ILE A 168 -2.78 0.40 10.98
N LEU A 169 -4.11 0.41 10.90
CA LEU A 169 -4.92 1.48 11.51
C LEU A 169 -4.81 1.51 13.03
N ILE A 170 -4.78 0.34 13.68
CA ILE A 170 -4.64 0.23 15.13
C ILE A 170 -3.26 0.75 15.55
N GLU A 171 -2.19 0.35 14.87
CA GLU A 171 -0.83 0.85 15.13
C GLU A 171 -0.75 2.38 14.99
N VAL A 172 -1.38 2.94 13.96
CA VAL A 172 -1.46 4.41 13.78
C VAL A 172 -2.22 5.07 14.94
N MET A 173 -3.34 4.49 15.38
CA MET A 173 -4.12 5.03 16.52
C MET A 173 -3.30 5.00 17.82
N MET A 174 -2.59 3.90 18.08
CA MET A 174 -1.71 3.73 19.23
C MET A 174 -0.57 4.76 19.21
N GLY A 175 0.09 4.91 18.06
CA GLY A 175 1.16 5.88 17.90
C GLY A 175 0.70 7.34 18.01
N MET A 176 -0.52 7.68 17.56
CA MET A 176 -1.10 9.01 17.76
C MET A 176 -1.38 9.31 19.25
N LEU A 177 -1.83 8.31 20.00
CA LEU A 177 -2.05 8.41 21.44
C LEU A 177 -0.73 8.69 22.18
N GLU A 178 0.33 7.98 21.82
CA GLU A 178 1.69 8.18 22.35
C GLU A 178 2.24 9.56 22.01
N ALA A 179 2.11 9.99 20.75
CA ALA A 179 2.54 11.30 20.29
C ALA A 179 1.84 12.44 21.06
N THR A 180 0.52 12.31 21.24
CA THR A 180 -0.29 13.29 21.98
C THR A 180 0.15 13.35 23.44
N ASN A 181 0.38 12.19 24.06
CA ASN A 181 0.88 12.13 25.43
C ASN A 181 2.28 12.75 25.57
N ALA A 182 3.20 12.45 24.66
CA ALA A 182 4.55 13.02 24.66
C ALA A 182 4.55 14.55 24.49
N ALA A 183 3.56 15.11 23.78
CA ALA A 183 3.38 16.55 23.61
C ALA A 183 2.84 17.25 24.88
N LEU A 184 2.31 16.52 25.86
CA LEU A 184 1.86 17.09 27.13
C LEU A 184 3.04 17.50 28.02
N PRO A 185 2.86 18.53 28.88
CA PRO A 185 3.80 18.82 29.97
C PRO A 185 4.09 17.58 30.81
N ALA A 186 5.33 17.41 31.30
CA ALA A 186 5.77 16.22 32.02
C ALA A 186 4.90 15.86 33.24
N ASP A 187 4.31 16.86 33.91
CA ASP A 187 3.39 16.68 35.04
C ASP A 187 1.99 16.17 34.64
N ARG A 188 1.71 16.12 33.34
CA ARG A 188 0.43 15.67 32.74
C ARG A 188 0.60 14.49 31.79
N GLN A 189 1.82 13.97 31.64
CA GLN A 189 2.08 12.75 30.90
C GLN A 189 1.55 11.55 31.69
N GLY A 190 0.94 10.60 30.97
CA GLY A 190 0.36 9.39 31.50
C GLY A 190 -0.80 8.96 30.62
N VAL A 191 -0.52 8.14 29.60
CA VAL A 191 -1.58 7.42 28.88
C VAL A 191 -2.18 6.41 29.86
N PRO A 192 -3.49 6.45 30.15
CA PRO A 192 -4.12 5.41 30.95
C PRO A 192 -4.00 4.06 30.21
N GLU A 193 -3.61 2.99 30.91
CA GLU A 193 -3.61 1.62 30.36
C GLU A 193 -4.98 1.24 29.77
N ASP A 194 -6.05 1.86 30.27
CA ASP A 194 -7.41 1.76 29.77
C ASP A 194 -7.56 2.23 28.31
N ALA A 195 -6.81 3.24 27.88
CA ALA A 195 -6.87 3.76 26.52
C ALA A 195 -6.30 2.78 25.49
N TYR A 196 -5.23 2.07 25.85
CA TYR A 196 -4.67 1.01 25.01
C TYR A 196 -5.63 -0.18 24.89
N ARG A 197 -6.27 -0.58 26.00
CA ARG A 197 -7.29 -1.64 26.00
C ARG A 197 -8.55 -1.24 25.22
N GLU A 198 -8.92 0.05 25.25
CA GLU A 198 -10.04 0.56 24.46
C GLU A 198 -9.76 0.46 22.96
N ILE A 199 -8.56 0.86 22.51
CA ILE A 199 -8.16 0.74 21.10
C ILE A 199 -8.13 -0.72 20.66
N ASP A 200 -7.52 -1.62 21.44
CA ASP A 200 -7.47 -3.05 21.09
C ASP A 200 -8.88 -3.67 21.07
N GLY A 201 -9.77 -3.23 21.98
CA GLY A 201 -11.18 -3.63 21.97
C GLY A 201 -11.95 -3.24 20.71
N LEU A 202 -11.47 -2.27 19.92
CA LEU A 202 -12.06 -1.86 18.65
C LEU A 202 -11.66 -2.77 17.48
N ARG A 203 -10.62 -3.60 17.63
CA ARG A 203 -10.02 -4.40 16.56
C ARG A 203 -11.03 -5.16 15.71
N THR A 204 -11.83 -6.03 16.33
CA THR A 204 -12.84 -6.83 15.62
C THR A 204 -13.90 -5.95 14.93
N THR A 205 -14.23 -4.80 15.52
CA THR A 205 -15.20 -3.87 14.93
C THR A 205 -14.61 -3.17 13.70
N ILE A 206 -13.35 -2.74 13.78
CA ILE A 206 -12.60 -2.13 12.68
C ILE A 206 -12.44 -3.13 11.54
N GLU A 207 -11.97 -4.34 11.85
CA GLU A 207 -11.78 -5.41 10.88
C GLU A 207 -13.09 -5.77 10.15
N SER A 208 -14.20 -5.94 10.89
CA SER A 208 -15.49 -6.25 10.28
C SER A 208 -15.97 -5.12 9.37
N GLY A 209 -15.82 -3.86 9.79
CA GLY A 209 -16.20 -2.71 8.98
C GLY A 209 -15.36 -2.57 7.71
N LEU A 210 -14.05 -2.81 7.82
CA LEU A 210 -13.14 -2.83 6.67
C LEU A 210 -13.47 -3.97 5.73
N ARG A 211 -13.73 -5.17 6.23
CA ARG A 211 -14.12 -6.33 5.42
C ARG A 211 -15.39 -6.05 4.63
N GLU A 212 -16.42 -5.51 5.27
CA GLU A 212 -17.66 -5.14 4.60
C GLU A 212 -17.43 -4.08 3.51
N GLN A 213 -16.62 -3.06 3.81
CA GLN A 213 -16.27 -2.03 2.84
C GLN A 213 -15.47 -2.59 1.66
N MET A 214 -14.45 -3.41 1.92
CA MET A 214 -13.61 -4.02 0.89
C MET A 214 -14.42 -4.93 -0.01
N VAL A 215 -15.26 -5.82 0.53
CA VAL A 215 -16.17 -6.66 -0.25
C VAL A 215 -17.06 -5.81 -1.16
N LEU A 216 -17.58 -4.68 -0.67
CA LEU A 216 -18.38 -3.76 -1.47
C LEU A 216 -17.56 -3.13 -2.60
N GLU A 217 -16.37 -2.62 -2.31
CA GLU A 217 -15.48 -1.99 -3.28
C GLU A 217 -14.96 -3.00 -4.33
N SER A 218 -14.73 -4.25 -3.93
CA SER A 218 -14.29 -5.35 -4.81
C SER A 218 -15.26 -5.62 -5.96
N TYR A 219 -16.57 -5.41 -5.79
CA TYR A 219 -17.52 -5.54 -6.90
C TYR A 219 -17.21 -4.57 -8.03
N TYR A 220 -16.81 -3.34 -7.67
CA TYR A 220 -16.39 -2.35 -8.64
C TYR A 220 -15.00 -2.69 -9.17
N THR A 221 -14.03 -2.96 -8.29
CA THR A 221 -12.65 -3.27 -8.68
C THR A 221 -12.59 -4.41 -9.70
N TYR A 222 -13.30 -5.52 -9.46
CA TYR A 222 -13.26 -6.70 -10.32
C TYR A 222 -14.39 -6.76 -11.35
N ARG A 223 -15.06 -5.63 -11.64
CA ARG A 223 -16.21 -5.57 -12.58
C ARG A 223 -15.90 -6.08 -13.99
N ASN A 224 -14.64 -5.95 -14.43
CA ASN A 224 -14.16 -6.39 -15.75
C ASN A 224 -13.44 -7.74 -15.71
N ILE A 225 -13.40 -8.41 -14.56
CA ILE A 225 -12.81 -9.74 -14.36
C ILE A 225 -13.94 -10.76 -14.38
N THR A 226 -13.80 -11.80 -15.19
CA THR A 226 -14.82 -12.87 -15.28
C THR A 226 -14.80 -13.76 -14.03
N ASP A 227 -15.88 -14.50 -13.78
CA ASP A 227 -15.98 -15.41 -12.64
C ASP A 227 -14.84 -16.47 -12.65
N ALA A 228 -14.48 -16.99 -13.83
CA ALA A 228 -13.41 -17.97 -13.97
C ALA A 228 -12.01 -17.37 -13.73
N GLU A 229 -11.78 -16.13 -14.18
CA GLU A 229 -10.54 -15.41 -13.90
C GLU A 229 -10.41 -15.09 -12.40
N LEU A 230 -11.50 -14.67 -11.75
CA LEU A 230 -11.51 -14.38 -10.32
C LEU A 230 -11.28 -15.64 -9.48
N ALA A 231 -11.89 -16.77 -9.88
CA ALA A 231 -11.63 -18.06 -9.25
C ALA A 231 -10.16 -18.49 -9.39
N ALA A 232 -9.53 -18.25 -10.56
CA ALA A 232 -8.11 -18.55 -10.77
C ALA A 232 -7.19 -17.64 -9.93
N TYR A 233 -7.58 -16.38 -9.73
CA TYR A 233 -6.87 -15.45 -8.86
C TYR A 233 -6.94 -15.88 -7.39
N ILE A 234 -8.13 -16.24 -6.91
CA ILE A 234 -8.32 -16.82 -5.57
C ILE A 234 -7.47 -18.08 -5.42
N GLY A 235 -7.53 -18.99 -6.39
CA GLY A 235 -6.76 -20.24 -6.37
C GLY A 235 -5.24 -20.03 -6.37
N PHE A 236 -4.72 -18.91 -6.90
CA PHE A 236 -3.32 -18.55 -6.73
C PHE A 236 -3.02 -18.16 -5.28
N TYR A 237 -3.87 -17.33 -4.67
CA TYR A 237 -3.69 -16.91 -3.29
C TYR A 237 -3.90 -18.02 -2.26
N GLU A 238 -4.58 -19.10 -2.61
CA GLU A 238 -4.65 -20.32 -1.78
C GLU A 238 -3.35 -21.17 -1.80
N THR A 239 -2.38 -20.85 -2.66
CA THR A 239 -1.09 -21.57 -2.71
C THR A 239 -0.09 -21.04 -1.69
N ASP A 240 0.93 -21.85 -1.36
CA ASP A 240 2.04 -21.43 -0.49
C ASP A 240 2.74 -20.16 -1.00
N LEU A 241 2.91 -20.04 -2.33
CA LEU A 241 3.53 -18.85 -2.94
C LEU A 241 2.66 -17.61 -2.77
N GLY A 242 1.34 -17.73 -3.00
CA GLY A 242 0.40 -16.63 -2.82
C GLY A 242 0.26 -16.18 -1.37
N GLN A 243 0.21 -17.12 -0.42
CA GLN A 243 0.20 -16.79 1.01
C GLN A 243 1.50 -16.13 1.46
N THR A 244 2.64 -16.62 0.98
CA THR A 244 3.94 -15.97 1.23
C THR A 244 3.99 -14.56 0.65
N GLU A 245 3.37 -14.33 -0.51
CA GLU A 245 3.27 -12.99 -1.11
C GLU A 245 2.47 -12.02 -0.24
N ILE A 246 1.29 -12.45 0.23
CA ILE A 246 0.47 -11.65 1.16
C ILE A 246 1.28 -11.28 2.41
N GLU A 247 1.95 -12.26 3.02
CA GLU A 247 2.77 -12.04 4.22
C GLU A 247 3.89 -11.03 3.94
N LYS A 248 4.70 -11.24 2.88
CA LYS A 248 5.84 -10.38 2.56
C LYS A 248 5.41 -8.97 2.18
N THR A 249 4.35 -8.84 1.41
CA THR A 249 3.79 -7.55 1.02
C THR A 249 3.21 -6.81 2.24
N GLY A 250 2.47 -7.51 3.10
CA GLY A 250 1.92 -6.96 4.33
C GLY A 250 3.01 -6.47 5.30
N GLU A 251 4.05 -7.28 5.51
CA GLU A 251 5.23 -6.91 6.31
C GLU A 251 5.93 -5.66 5.75
N ALA A 252 6.15 -5.62 4.43
CA ALA A 252 6.83 -4.51 3.77
C ALA A 252 6.02 -3.20 3.87
N LEU A 253 4.71 -3.25 3.59
CA LEU A 253 3.83 -2.08 3.72
C LEU A 253 3.75 -1.58 5.16
N THR A 254 3.61 -2.50 6.13
CA THR A 254 3.56 -2.16 7.55
C THR A 254 4.86 -1.48 7.99
N TYR A 255 6.01 -2.03 7.59
CA TYR A 255 7.32 -1.43 7.87
C TYR A 255 7.44 -0.02 7.29
N THR A 256 7.12 0.16 6.01
CA THR A 256 7.18 1.46 5.32
C THR A 256 6.29 2.50 5.99
N LEU A 257 5.03 2.14 6.29
CA LEU A 257 4.09 3.06 6.92
C LEU A 257 4.50 3.40 8.36
N LYS A 258 5.05 2.43 9.10
CA LYS A 258 5.56 2.66 10.47
C LYS A 258 6.73 3.63 10.47
N ASN A 259 7.73 3.44 9.61
CA ASN A 259 8.89 4.33 9.51
C ASN A 259 8.48 5.77 9.21
N TRP A 260 7.56 5.94 8.26
CA TRP A 260 6.99 7.25 7.96
C TRP A 260 6.26 7.83 9.18
N PHE A 261 5.43 7.03 9.85
CA PHE A 261 4.62 7.48 10.98
C PHE A 261 5.48 7.91 12.17
N ASP A 262 6.53 7.16 12.49
CA ASP A 262 7.50 7.52 13.53
C ASP A 262 8.16 8.87 13.21
N SER A 263 8.59 9.05 11.94
CA SER A 263 9.15 10.31 11.45
C SER A 263 8.15 11.48 11.53
N PHE A 264 6.87 11.22 11.31
CA PHE A 264 5.79 12.20 11.45
C PHE A 264 5.59 12.59 12.93
N VAL A 265 5.53 11.61 13.83
CA VAL A 265 5.37 11.84 15.27
C VAL A 265 6.51 12.68 15.84
N GLU A 266 7.75 12.38 15.49
CA GLU A 266 8.91 13.16 15.92
C GLU A 266 8.80 14.64 15.52
N ARG A 267 8.35 14.91 14.28
CA ARG A 267 8.13 16.28 13.79
C ARG A 267 7.02 16.99 14.55
N VAL A 268 5.92 16.30 14.84
CA VAL A 268 4.80 16.86 15.63
C VAL A 268 5.25 17.24 17.04
N ILE A 269 6.00 16.35 17.70
CA ILE A 269 6.54 16.60 19.05
C ILE A 269 7.48 17.81 19.03
N ALA A 270 8.40 17.89 18.06
CA ALA A 270 9.33 19.00 17.92
C ALA A 270 8.61 20.34 17.72
N LEU A 271 7.57 20.36 16.88
CA LEU A 271 6.72 21.55 16.65
C LEU A 271 6.00 21.98 17.93
N ALA A 272 5.40 21.06 18.66
CA ALA A 272 4.69 21.34 19.91
C ALA A 272 5.64 21.95 20.97
N GLN A 273 6.85 21.40 21.08
CA GLN A 273 7.87 21.92 22.00
C GLN A 273 8.33 23.34 21.61
N ALA A 274 8.55 23.61 20.33
CA ALA A 274 8.93 24.93 19.84
C ALA A 274 7.84 25.99 20.09
N GLU A 275 6.56 25.65 19.88
CA GLU A 275 5.43 26.53 20.20
C GLU A 275 5.33 26.83 21.70
N ALA A 276 5.51 25.80 22.55
CA ALA A 276 5.49 25.97 24.00
C ALA A 276 6.63 26.89 24.49
N GLN A 277 7.83 26.74 23.94
CA GLN A 277 8.96 27.64 24.23
C GLN A 277 8.67 29.08 23.80
N LYS A 278 8.12 29.28 22.61
CA LYS A 278 7.75 30.62 22.10
C LYS A 278 6.72 31.30 23.01
N ARG A 279 5.71 30.57 23.48
CA ARG A 279 4.71 31.10 24.44
C ARG A 279 5.34 31.49 25.78
N LYS A 280 6.26 30.69 26.31
CA LYS A 280 7.00 31.02 27.55
C LYS A 280 7.81 32.30 27.38
N MET A 281 8.53 32.46 26.26
CA MET A 281 9.30 33.68 25.99
C MET A 281 8.43 34.93 25.87
N GLN A 282 7.26 34.80 25.24
CA GLN A 282 6.29 35.90 25.12
C GLN A 282 5.67 36.28 26.46
N GLN A 283 5.44 35.31 27.36
CA GLN A 283 4.91 35.56 28.70
C GLN A 283 5.96 36.13 29.67
N SER A 284 7.24 35.82 29.50
CA SER A 284 8.33 36.40 30.31
C SER A 284 8.77 37.80 29.88
N ALA A 285 8.23 38.32 28.76
CA ALA A 285 8.54 39.65 28.23
C ALA A 285 7.58 40.74 28.71
N PHE A 286 6.61 40.39 29.56
CA PHE A 286 5.68 41.29 30.26
C PHE A 286 5.84 41.14 31.77
#